data_AF-A0A850Q0V1-F1
#
_entry.id   AF-A0A850Q0V1-F1
#
_cell.length_a   1.000
_cell.length_b   1.000
_cell.length_c   1.000
_cell.angle_alpha   90.00
_cell.angle_beta   90.00
_cell.angle_gamma   90.00
#
_symmetry.space_group_name_H-M   'P 1'
#
loop_
_entity.id
_entity.type
_entity.pdbx_description
1 polymer ?
#
loop_
_entity_poly.entity_id
_entity_poly.type
_entity_poly.pdbx_seq_one_letter_code
_entity_poly.pdbx_strand_id
1 'polypeptide(L)'
;MSTRDDKPRSEGRTTVLLAISLLVLAVAITVGSLFYGYAADADAEFGGADGQAEEVITEINEDYEPWFSPLVGELPGEVESGLFALQAGLGGIILGGGIGWYAGRNRGRKESIPPIAAPAPSARAAEGERGGD
;
A
#
# COMPACT_ATOMS: atom_id res chain seq x y z
N MET A 1 18.53 -21.97 -37.97
CA MET A 1 17.19 -21.97 -37.36
C MET A 1 17.37 -21.60 -35.88
N SER A 2 17.12 -20.34 -35.51
CA SER A 2 17.46 -19.80 -34.18
C SER A 2 16.32 -20.03 -33.19
N THR A 3 16.47 -20.95 -32.25
CA THR A 3 15.55 -21.13 -31.13
C THR A 3 15.88 -20.09 -30.07
N ARG A 4 15.10 -19.00 -30.01
CA ARG A 4 15.12 -18.11 -28.85
C ARG A 4 14.37 -18.83 -27.73
N ASP A 5 15.10 -19.16 -26.67
CA ASP A 5 14.55 -19.59 -25.39
C ASP A 5 13.73 -18.42 -24.79
N ASP A 6 12.43 -18.41 -25.05
CA ASP A 6 11.49 -17.50 -24.40
C ASP A 6 11.20 -18.03 -22.99
N LYS A 7 12.12 -17.75 -22.06
CA LYS A 7 11.89 -17.95 -20.64
C LYS A 7 10.80 -16.97 -20.19
N PRO A 8 9.65 -17.43 -19.66
CA PRO A 8 8.58 -16.52 -19.26
C PRO A 8 9.11 -15.64 -18.12
N ARG A 9 9.11 -14.32 -18.34
CA ARG A 9 9.44 -13.34 -17.30
C ARG A 9 8.44 -13.54 -16.17
N SER A 10 8.92 -13.87 -14.97
CA SER A 10 8.09 -13.99 -13.78
C SER A 10 7.67 -12.60 -13.29
N GLU A 11 6.75 -11.95 -14.00
CA GLU A 11 6.31 -10.58 -13.73
C GLU A 11 5.88 -10.39 -12.27
N GLY A 12 5.19 -11.39 -11.69
CA GLY A 12 4.78 -11.37 -10.30
C GLY A 12 5.94 -11.35 -9.29
N ARG A 13 7.05 -12.05 -9.57
CA ARG A 13 8.23 -12.01 -8.68
C ARG A 13 8.92 -10.66 -8.74
N THR A 14 9.05 -10.07 -9.92
CA THR A 14 9.69 -8.75 -10.09
C THR A 14 8.88 -7.66 -9.40
N THR A 15 7.55 -7.66 -9.55
CA THR A 15 6.68 -6.69 -8.87
C THR A 15 6.73 -6.84 -7.35
N VAL A 16 6.72 -8.07 -6.84
CA VAL A 16 6.84 -8.31 -5.39
C VAL A 16 8.20 -7.87 -4.87
N LEU A 17 9.29 -8.18 -5.57
CA LEU A 17 10.63 -7.74 -5.19
C LEU A 17 10.76 -6.22 -5.23
N LEU A 18 10.17 -5.56 -6.22
CA LEU A 18 10.17 -4.10 -6.34
C LEU A 18 9.34 -3.45 -5.22
N ALA A 19 8.15 -3.99 -4.92
CA ALA A 19 7.32 -3.50 -3.81
C ALA A 19 8.04 -3.66 -2.47
N ILE A 20 8.67 -4.81 -2.21
CA ILE A 20 9.47 -5.04 -1.00
C ILE A 20 10.66 -4.07 -0.98
N SER A 21 11.37 -3.86 -2.08
CA SER A 21 12.50 -2.93 -2.11
C SER A 21 12.06 -1.49 -1.83
N LEU A 22 10.92 -1.06 -2.38
CA LEU A 22 10.35 0.27 -2.11
C LEU A 22 9.91 0.41 -0.65
N LEU A 23 9.30 -0.63 -0.08
CA LEU A 23 8.92 -0.64 1.34
C LEU A 23 10.16 -0.55 2.24
N VAL A 24 11.20 -1.34 1.95
CA VAL A 24 12.46 -1.31 2.70
C VAL A 24 13.13 0.05 2.58
N LEU A 25 13.16 0.64 1.38
CA LEU A 25 13.71 1.98 1.18
C LEU A 25 12.92 3.04 1.99
N ALA A 26 11.58 2.98 1.95
CA ALA A 26 10.74 3.89 2.74
C ALA A 26 11.03 3.76 4.24
N VAL A 27 11.08 2.54 4.77
CA VAL A 27 11.43 2.28 6.18
C VAL A 27 12.84 2.76 6.49
N ALA A 28 13.81 2.54 5.62
CA ALA A 28 15.18 2.98 5.82
C ALA A 28 15.28 4.52 5.87
N ILE A 29 14.54 5.23 5.02
CA ILE A 29 14.47 6.70 5.04
C ILE A 29 13.82 7.18 6.34
N THR A 30 12.69 6.60 6.75
CA THR A 30 12.00 6.98 7.99
C THR A 30 12.88 6.75 9.22
N VAL A 31 13.47 5.56 9.34
CA VAL A 31 14.34 5.20 10.46
C VAL A 31 15.63 6.03 10.45
N GLY A 32 16.22 6.24 9.27
CA GLY A 32 17.39 7.10 9.11
C GLY A 32 17.12 8.54 9.54
N SER A 33 15.96 9.09 9.15
CA SER A 33 15.51 10.42 9.59
C SER A 33 15.30 10.49 11.10
N LEU A 34 14.75 9.43 11.71
CA LEU A 34 14.55 9.35 13.16
C LEU A 34 15.88 9.34 13.92
N PHE A 35 16.85 8.54 13.47
CA PHE A 35 18.19 8.52 14.08
C PHE A 35 18.94 9.84 13.89
N TYR A 36 18.81 10.48 12.72
CA TYR A 36 19.42 11.78 12.46
C TYR A 36 18.83 12.86 13.38
N GLY A 37 17.51 12.92 13.49
CA GLY A 37 16.83 13.86 14.40
C GLY A 37 17.23 13.64 15.86
N TYR A 38 17.17 12.39 16.33
CA TYR A 38 17.56 12.05 17.70
C TYR A 38 19.04 12.33 18.03
N ALA A 39 19.93 12.17 17.04
CA ALA A 39 21.35 12.48 17.22
C ALA A 39 21.64 13.99 17.24
N ALA A 40 20.79 14.80 16.60
CA ALA A 40 20.92 16.26 16.58
C ALA A 40 20.35 16.88 17.86
N ASP A 41 19.17 16.45 18.29
CA ASP A 41 18.53 16.89 19.54
C ASP A 41 17.59 15.79 20.05
N ALA A 42 17.88 15.29 21.26
CA ALA A 42 17.15 14.17 21.85
C ALA A 42 15.74 14.57 22.34
N ASP A 43 15.51 15.87 22.55
CA ASP A 43 14.21 16.46 22.94
C ASP A 43 13.51 17.15 21.75
N ALA A 44 13.99 16.95 20.52
CA ALA A 44 13.33 17.48 19.33
C ALA A 44 11.89 16.95 19.25
N GLU A 45 10.94 17.86 19.48
CA GLU A 45 9.53 17.56 19.34
C GLU A 45 9.20 17.38 17.86
N PHE A 46 8.49 16.29 17.52
CA PHE A 46 8.03 16.03 16.17
C PHE A 46 6.86 16.96 15.84
N GLY A 47 7.15 18.23 15.64
CA GLY A 47 6.21 19.26 15.21
C GLY A 47 5.97 19.24 13.71
N GLY A 48 4.85 19.83 13.28
CA GLY A 48 4.58 20.11 11.88
C GLY A 48 5.69 20.96 11.25
N ALA A 49 5.95 20.76 9.96
CA ALA A 49 6.96 21.52 9.23
C ALA A 49 6.68 23.03 9.19
N ASP A 50 5.43 23.44 9.39
CA ASP A 50 4.98 24.83 9.33
C ASP A 50 5.44 25.63 10.55
N GLY A 51 5.35 25.07 11.77
CA GLY A 51 5.81 25.75 12.99
C GLY A 51 7.31 26.04 13.01
N GLN A 52 8.12 25.11 12.49
CA GLN A 52 9.57 25.34 12.32
C GLN A 52 9.88 26.38 11.25
N ALA A 53 9.02 26.51 10.23
CA ALA A 53 9.21 27.49 9.17
C ALA A 53 8.90 28.91 9.65
N GLU A 54 7.86 29.09 10.47
CA GLU A 54 7.49 30.39 11.03
C GLU A 54 8.61 30.99 11.90
N GLU A 55 9.22 30.18 12.76
CA GLU A 55 10.31 30.61 13.65
C GLU A 55 11.52 31.12 12.86
N VAL A 56 11.92 30.36 11.82
CA VAL A 56 13.05 30.72 10.96
C VAL A 56 12.75 31.92 10.06
N ILE A 57 11.52 32.05 9.56
CA ILE A 57 11.15 33.19 8.70
C ILE A 57 11.21 34.51 9.47
N THR A 58 10.76 34.49 10.73
CA THR A 58 10.76 35.67 11.60
C THR A 58 12.17 36.10 11.97
N GLU A 59 13.13 35.16 12.07
CA GLU A 59 14.55 35.47 12.28
C GLU A 59 15.25 36.07 11.04
N ILE A 60 14.85 35.65 9.84
CA ILE A 60 15.49 36.09 8.59
C ILE A 60 14.98 37.47 8.14
N ASN A 61 13.71 37.76 8.38
CA ASN A 61 13.10 39.01 7.98
C ASN A 61 12.05 39.46 9.00
N GLU A 62 12.43 40.42 9.85
CA GLU A 62 11.57 41.00 10.89
C GLU A 62 10.32 41.69 10.32
N ASP A 63 10.34 42.12 9.05
CA ASP A 63 9.21 42.77 8.37
C ASP A 63 8.34 41.76 7.59
N TYR A 64 8.53 40.45 7.75
CA TYR A 64 7.74 39.44 7.06
C TYR A 64 6.29 39.42 7.57
N GLU A 65 5.35 39.67 6.65
CA GLU A 65 3.92 39.61 6.93
C GLU A 65 3.36 38.28 6.36
N PRO A 66 2.79 37.39 7.20
CA PRO A 66 2.25 36.11 6.75
C PRO A 66 1.18 36.31 5.67
N TRP A 67 1.38 35.68 4.52
CA TRP A 67 0.41 35.71 3.40
C TRP A 67 -0.84 34.86 3.67
N PHE A 68 -0.85 34.10 4.76
CA PHE A 68 -1.98 33.32 5.25
C PHE A 68 -2.05 33.43 6.78
N SER A 69 -3.23 33.76 7.29
CA SER A 69 -3.55 33.67 8.72
C SER A 69 -4.60 32.58 8.89
N PRO A 70 -4.43 31.67 9.88
CA PRO A 70 -5.47 30.72 10.25
C PRO A 70 -6.80 31.44 10.49
N LEU A 71 -7.88 30.98 9.83
CA LEU A 71 -9.24 31.54 9.99
C LEU A 71 -9.81 31.30 11.39
N VAL A 72 -9.29 30.28 12.05
CA VAL A 72 -9.47 29.97 13.46
C VAL A 72 -8.08 30.18 14.04
N GLY A 73 -7.91 31.05 15.06
CA GLY A 73 -6.59 31.32 15.66
C GLY A 73 -5.87 30.05 16.14
N GLU A 74 -4.64 30.17 16.65
CA GLU A 74 -3.79 29.03 17.04
C GLU A 74 -4.61 27.88 17.64
N LEU A 75 -4.76 26.80 16.86
CA LEU A 75 -5.45 25.62 17.35
C LEU A 75 -4.55 24.96 18.41
N PRO A 76 -5.13 24.42 19.50
CA PRO A 76 -4.34 23.64 20.45
C PRO A 76 -3.64 22.49 19.69
N GLY A 77 -2.36 22.22 19.99
CA GLY A 77 -1.60 21.15 19.31
C GLY A 77 -2.25 19.75 19.40
N GLU A 78 -3.12 19.53 20.39
CA GLU A 78 -3.97 18.33 20.49
C GLU A 78 -4.95 18.17 19.31
N VAL A 79 -5.46 19.30 18.79
CA VAL A 79 -6.40 19.30 17.66
C VAL A 79 -5.64 19.13 16.34
N GLU A 80 -4.46 19.72 16.20
CA GLU A 80 -3.59 19.54 15.04
C GLU A 80 -3.17 18.07 14.89
N SER A 81 -2.61 17.49 15.95
CA SER A 81 -2.23 16.07 15.99
C SER A 81 -3.43 15.13 15.81
N GLY A 82 -4.61 15.50 16.32
CA GLY A 82 -5.87 14.81 16.07
C GLY A 82 -6.30 14.82 14.59
N LEU A 83 -6.10 15.93 13.88
CA LEU A 83 -6.40 16.02 12.45
C LEU A 83 -5.47 15.12 11.62
N PHE A 84 -4.17 15.08 11.95
CA PHE A 84 -3.22 14.15 11.33
C PHE A 84 -3.58 12.69 11.63
N ALA A 85 -3.96 12.35 12.87
CA ALA A 85 -4.38 11.00 13.23
C ALA A 85 -5.64 10.56 12.45
N LEU A 86 -6.60 11.48 12.27
CA LEU A 86 -7.79 11.23 11.46
C LEU A 86 -7.43 10.99 9.98
N GLN A 87 -6.56 11.82 9.41
CA GLN A 87 -6.08 11.66 8.04
C GLN A 87 -5.38 10.31 7.84
N ALA A 88 -4.52 9.92 8.78
CA ALA A 88 -3.86 8.62 8.77
C ALA A 88 -4.86 7.46 8.87
N GLY A 89 -5.86 7.57 9.75
CA GLY A 89 -6.92 6.56 9.91
C GLY A 89 -7.74 6.38 8.63
N LEU A 90 -8.19 7.48 8.02
CA LEU A 90 -8.94 7.44 6.76
C LEU A 90 -8.09 6.89 5.61
N GLY A 91 -6.82 7.32 5.51
CA GLY A 91 -5.87 6.80 4.52
C GLY A 91 -5.67 5.28 4.68
N GLY A 92 -5.54 4.80 5.92
CA GLY A 92 -5.42 3.37 6.24
C GLY A 92 -6.66 2.56 5.83
N ILE A 93 -7.87 3.08 6.08
CA ILE A 93 -9.12 2.43 5.68
C ILE A 93 -9.20 2.31 4.15
N ILE A 94 -8.92 3.39 3.43
CA ILE A 94 -8.98 3.41 1.96
C ILE A 94 -7.96 2.45 1.36
N LEU A 95 -6.70 2.52 1.83
CA LEU A 95 -5.62 1.67 1.33
C LEU A 95 -5.88 0.19 1.65
N GLY A 96 -6.27 -0.12 2.89
CA GLY A 96 -6.61 -1.47 3.31
C GLY A 96 -7.81 -2.04 2.55
N GLY A 97 -8.86 -1.23 2.36
CA GLY A 97 -10.03 -1.58 1.57
C GLY A 97 -9.69 -1.87 0.11
N GLY A 98 -8.85 -1.03 -0.51
CA GLY A 98 -8.39 -1.20 -1.89
C GLY A 98 -7.56 -2.47 -2.09
N ILE A 99 -6.60 -2.73 -1.20
CA ILE A 99 -5.78 -3.95 -1.21
C ILE A 99 -6.66 -5.19 -0.99
N GLY A 100 -7.58 -5.13 -0.01
CA GLY A 100 -8.50 -6.22 0.30
C GLY A 100 -9.42 -6.56 -0.87
N TRP A 101 -10.00 -5.54 -1.52
CA TRP A 101 -10.83 -5.72 -2.70
C TRP A 101 -10.07 -6.36 -3.87
N TYR A 102 -8.85 -5.87 -4.16
CA TYR A 102 -8.00 -6.43 -5.20
C TYR A 102 -7.62 -7.89 -4.93
N ALA A 103 -7.24 -8.20 -3.69
CA ALA A 103 -6.93 -9.56 -3.26
C ALA A 103 -8.16 -10.49 -3.37
N GLY A 104 -9.34 -10.02 -2.98
CA GLY A 104 -10.60 -10.74 -3.09
C GLY A 104 -10.98 -11.06 -4.54
N ARG A 105 -10.87 -10.08 -5.44
CA ARG A 105 -11.13 -10.28 -6.89
C ARG A 105 -10.22 -11.35 -7.50
N ASN A 106 -8.98 -11.47 -7.03
CA ASN A 106 -8.04 -12.46 -7.55
C ASN A 106 -8.32 -13.89 -7.03
N ARG A 107 -8.87 -14.02 -5.82
CA ARG A 107 -9.28 -15.30 -5.24
C ARG A 107 -10.55 -15.85 -5.90
N GLY A 108 -11.57 -15.02 -6.09
CA GLY A 108 -12.82 -15.44 -6.73
C GLY A 108 -12.65 -15.95 -8.18
N ARG A 109 -11.64 -15.45 -8.91
CA ARG A 109 -11.30 -15.91 -10.26
C ARG A 109 -10.67 -17.31 -10.30
N LYS A 110 -10.01 -17.74 -9.22
CA LYS A 110 -9.38 -19.06 -9.14
C LYS A 110 -10.38 -20.15 -8.76
N GLU A 111 -11.39 -19.81 -7.97
CA GLU A 111 -12.47 -20.74 -7.59
C GLU A 111 -13.50 -20.94 -8.70
N SER A 112 -13.66 -19.97 -9.61
CA SER A 112 -14.63 -20.06 -10.71
C SER A 112 -14.15 -20.88 -11.93
N ILE A 113 -12.98 -21.53 -11.87
CA ILE A 113 -12.57 -22.50 -12.89
C ILE A 113 -13.00 -23.89 -12.38
N PRO A 114 -14.19 -24.40 -12.78
CA PRO A 114 -14.56 -25.76 -12.43
C PRO A 114 -13.50 -26.72 -13.00
N PRO A 115 -13.06 -27.74 -12.24
CA PRO A 115 -12.22 -28.78 -12.79
C PRO A 115 -12.94 -29.35 -14.00
N ILE A 116 -12.26 -29.37 -15.16
CA ILE A 116 -12.78 -29.95 -16.41
C ILE A 116 -13.47 -31.25 -16.02
N ALA A 117 -14.81 -31.26 -16.07
CA ALA A 117 -15.59 -32.39 -15.65
C ALA A 117 -15.05 -33.60 -16.42
N ALA A 118 -14.49 -34.56 -15.69
CA ALA A 118 -14.03 -35.81 -16.28
C ALA A 118 -15.17 -36.35 -17.15
N PRO A 119 -14.89 -36.79 -18.40
CA PRO A 119 -15.95 -37.20 -19.30
C PRO A 119 -16.78 -38.29 -18.60
N ALA A 120 -18.08 -38.00 -18.42
CA ALA A 120 -18.99 -38.91 -17.75
C ALA A 120 -18.88 -40.31 -18.37
N PRO A 121 -18.89 -41.38 -17.56
CA PRO A 121 -18.76 -42.74 -18.08
C PRO A 121 -19.85 -42.95 -19.13
N SER A 122 -19.42 -43.11 -20.38
CA SER A 122 -20.32 -43.25 -21.52
C SER A 122 -21.30 -44.38 -21.25
N ALA A 123 -22.59 -44.11 -21.40
CA ALA A 123 -23.70 -45.04 -21.21
C ALA A 123 -23.69 -46.29 -22.13
N ARG A 124 -22.58 -46.55 -22.83
CA ARG A 124 -22.39 -47.74 -23.68
C ARG A 124 -22.08 -49.03 -22.91
N ALA A 125 -21.87 -48.98 -21.60
CA ALA A 125 -21.62 -50.19 -20.80
C ALA A 125 -22.91 -50.93 -20.37
N ALA A 126 -24.09 -50.29 -20.43
CA ALA A 126 -25.34 -50.85 -19.91
C ALA A 126 -26.24 -51.53 -20.97
N GLU A 127 -25.85 -51.50 -22.24
CA GLU A 127 -26.68 -52.00 -23.36
C GLU A 127 -26.16 -53.32 -23.97
N GLY A 128 -25.03 -53.86 -23.47
CA GLY A 128 -24.41 -55.08 -24.00
C GLY A 128 -24.82 -56.42 -23.35
N GLU A 129 -25.57 -56.41 -22.24
CA GLU A 129 -25.84 -57.63 -21.44
C GLU A 129 -27.33 -58.03 -21.33
N ARG A 130 -28.21 -57.55 -22.21
CA ARG A 130 -29.65 -57.92 -22.20
C ARG A 130 -30.16 -58.50 -23.52
N GLY A 131 -29.39 -59.39 -24.14
CA GLY A 131 -29.85 -60.15 -25.30
C GLY A 131 -29.09 -61.47 -25.43
N GLY A 132 -29.55 -62.50 -24.71
CA GLY A 132 -28.93 -63.82 -24.79
C GLY A 132 -29.52 -64.84 -23.83
N ASP A 133 -30.79 -65.20 -24.01
CA ASP A 133 -31.38 -66.51 -23.67
C ASP A 133 -32.68 -66.76 -24.44
#